data_AF-A0A838S1N2-F1
#
_entry.id   AF-A0A838S1N2-F1
#
_cell.length_a   1.000
_cell.length_b   1.000
_cell.length_c   1.000
_cell.angle_alpha   90.00
_cell.angle_beta   90.00
_cell.angle_gamma   90.00
#
_symmetry.space_group_name_H-M   'P 1'
#
loop_
_entity.id
_entity.type
_entity.pdbx_description
1 polymer ?
#
loop_
_entity_poly.entity_id
_entity_poly.type
_entity_poly.pdbx_seq_one_letter_code
_entity_poly.pdbx_strand_id
1 'polypeptide(L)'
;VHIGPSDHVPWLDDRKWAYVRLEGRSFGDTPLNLEYKLEVWDSPNSAGVIIDAVRAAKIALDRGIGGPVLSASSYFMKSPPVQYSDSEAYEAVEAFIRGDIER
;
A
#
# COMPACT_ATOMS: atom_id res chain seq x y z
N VAL A 1 -1.38 -10.17 19.30
CA VAL A 1 -1.34 -10.05 17.82
C VAL A 1 -0.07 -10.72 17.33
N HIS A 2 -0.16 -11.60 16.34
CA HIS A 2 0.99 -12.26 15.73
C HIS A 2 0.97 -11.96 14.22
N ILE A 3 2.08 -11.43 13.70
CA ILE A 3 2.23 -11.08 12.29
C ILE A 3 3.71 -11.19 11.90
N GLY A 4 3.99 -11.84 10.77
CA GLY A 4 5.34 -12.01 10.26
C GLY A 4 5.41 -13.10 9.21
N PRO A 5 6.56 -13.27 8.54
CA PRO A 5 6.82 -14.43 7.69
C PRO A 5 6.76 -15.71 8.54
N SER A 6 6.00 -16.71 8.09
CA SER A 6 5.90 -17.99 8.80
C SER A 6 6.95 -18.99 8.31
N ASP A 7 6.90 -19.38 7.04
CA ASP A 7 7.79 -20.38 6.45
C ASP A 7 8.09 -20.07 4.97
N HIS A 8 9.20 -20.60 4.47
CA HIS A 8 9.52 -20.61 3.05
C HIS A 8 9.10 -21.95 2.41
N VAL A 9 8.24 -21.88 1.40
CA VAL A 9 7.70 -23.05 0.70
C VAL A 9 8.13 -22.97 -0.77
N PRO A 10 9.14 -23.75 -1.21
CA PRO A 10 9.83 -23.51 -2.50
C PRO A 10 8.92 -23.50 -3.73
N TRP A 11 7.93 -24.38 -3.80
CA TRP A 11 7.05 -24.51 -4.96
C TRP A 11 6.03 -23.37 -5.08
N LEU A 12 5.92 -22.48 -4.08
CA LEU A 12 5.09 -21.28 -4.21
C LEU A 12 5.68 -20.28 -5.21
N ASP A 13 6.97 -20.36 -5.50
CA ASP A 13 7.69 -19.40 -6.33
C ASP A 13 7.47 -17.96 -5.81
N ASP A 14 6.94 -17.06 -6.65
CA ASP A 14 6.61 -15.67 -6.28
C ASP A 14 5.21 -15.52 -5.64
N ARG A 15 4.45 -16.62 -5.50
CA ARG A 15 3.16 -16.55 -4.79
C ARG A 15 3.37 -16.40 -3.30
N LYS A 16 2.53 -15.57 -2.70
CA LYS A 16 2.41 -15.40 -1.26
C LYS A 16 1.04 -15.84 -0.80
N TRP A 17 1.03 -16.74 0.18
CA TRP A 17 -0.18 -17.16 0.87
C TRP A 17 -0.19 -16.55 2.27
N ALA A 18 -1.29 -15.89 2.62
CA ALA A 18 -1.52 -15.38 3.96
C ALA A 18 -2.75 -16.07 4.55
N TYR A 19 -2.55 -16.79 5.64
CA TYR A 19 -3.61 -17.35 6.47
C TYR A 19 -3.82 -16.42 7.65
N VAL A 20 -5.05 -15.90 7.80
CA VAL A 20 -5.35 -14.89 8.80
C VAL A 20 -6.60 -15.29 9.56
N ARG A 21 -6.52 -15.19 10.89
CA ARG A 21 -7.61 -15.46 11.82
C ARG A 21 -7.83 -14.25 12.73
N LEU A 22 -9.09 -13.85 12.85
CA LEU A 22 -9.57 -12.80 13.74
C LEU A 22 -10.61 -13.41 14.68
N GLU A 23 -10.45 -13.13 15.97
CA GLU A 23 -11.40 -13.54 17.01
C GLU A 23 -11.82 -12.29 17.77
N GLY A 24 -13.12 -12.12 17.94
CA GLY A 24 -13.73 -10.97 18.61
C GLY A 24 -15.04 -11.33 19.28
N ARG A 25 -15.75 -10.30 19.74
CA ARG A 25 -17.08 -10.43 20.36
C ARG A 25 -18.02 -9.41 19.73
N SER A 26 -19.26 -9.83 19.48
CA SER A 26 -20.34 -8.95 19.01
C SER A 26 -21.20 -8.48 20.18
N PHE A 27 -22.35 -7.87 19.88
CA PHE A 27 -23.36 -7.49 20.86
C PHE A 27 -23.68 -8.67 21.81
N GLY A 28 -23.77 -8.37 23.11
CA GLY A 28 -24.02 -9.38 24.14
C GLY A 28 -22.85 -10.33 24.39
N ASP A 29 -21.61 -9.91 24.13
CA ASP A 29 -20.38 -10.71 24.31
C ASP A 29 -20.37 -12.05 23.54
N THR A 30 -21.20 -12.15 22.49
CA THR A 30 -21.29 -13.37 21.69
C THR A 30 -20.00 -13.54 20.88
N PRO A 31 -19.35 -14.72 20.88
CA PRO A 31 -18.13 -14.94 20.11
C PRO A 31 -18.34 -14.75 18.61
N LEU A 32 -17.40 -14.05 17.96
CA LEU A 32 -17.39 -13.82 16.52
C LEU A 32 -15.99 -14.15 15.99
N ASN A 33 -15.92 -14.99 14.96
CA ASN A 33 -14.66 -15.41 14.35
C ASN A 33 -14.69 -15.15 12.86
N LEU A 34 -13.55 -14.77 12.29
CA LEU A 34 -13.34 -14.65 10.85
C LEU A 34 -11.98 -15.26 10.51
N GLU A 35 -11.97 -16.18 9.56
CA GLU A 35 -10.75 -16.81 9.06
C GLU A 35 -10.75 -16.73 7.55
N TYR A 36 -9.61 -16.33 6.98
CA TYR A 36 -9.46 -16.24 5.54
C TYR A 36 -8.07 -16.65 5.08
N LYS A 37 -8.01 -17.08 3.82
CA LYS A 37 -6.78 -17.32 3.07
C LYS A 37 -6.73 -16.33 1.91
N LEU A 38 -5.63 -15.60 1.79
CA LEU A 38 -5.35 -14.73 0.66
C LEU A 38 -4.21 -15.34 -0.16
N GLU A 39 -4.42 -15.48 -1.47
CA GLU A 39 -3.40 -15.92 -2.43
C GLU A 39 -3.12 -14.80 -3.41
N VAL A 40 -1.85 -14.38 -3.49
CA VAL A 40 -1.39 -13.34 -4.43
C VAL A 40 -0.08 -13.77 -5.07
N TRP A 41 0.25 -13.15 -6.21
CA TRP A 41 1.62 -13.10 -6.73
C TRP A 41 2.27 -11.83 -6.19
N ASP A 42 3.34 -11.95 -5.41
CA ASP A 42 3.89 -10.85 -4.62
C ASP A 42 4.49 -9.74 -5.49
N SER A 43 5.29 -10.10 -6.49
CA SER A 43 5.96 -9.13 -7.35
C SER A 43 4.99 -8.33 -8.22
N PRO A 44 4.05 -8.96 -8.97
CA PRO A 44 3.05 -8.23 -9.76
C PRO A 44 2.14 -7.34 -8.91
N ASN A 45 1.89 -7.69 -7.64
CA ASN A 45 1.01 -6.94 -6.74
C ASN A 45 1.52 -5.50 -6.46
N SER A 46 2.82 -5.24 -6.69
CA SER A 46 3.41 -3.90 -6.54
C SER A 46 3.80 -3.26 -7.87
N ALA A 47 3.83 -4.03 -8.98
CA ALA A 47 4.30 -3.53 -10.28
C ALA A 47 3.49 -2.33 -10.78
N GLY A 48 2.16 -2.37 -10.64
CA GLY A 48 1.27 -1.24 -11.00
C GLY A 48 1.59 0.02 -10.18
N VAL A 49 1.76 -0.13 -8.88
CA VAL A 49 2.11 0.97 -7.96
C VAL A 49 3.45 1.59 -8.34
N ILE A 50 4.45 0.77 -8.69
CA ILE A 50 5.78 1.26 -9.08
C ILE A 50 5.77 1.98 -10.43
N ILE A 51 4.95 1.53 -11.39
CA ILE A 51 4.77 2.25 -12.67
C ILE A 51 4.33 3.69 -12.40
N ASP A 52 3.33 3.88 -11.55
CA ASP A 52 2.80 5.20 -11.24
C ASP A 52 3.75 6.04 -10.39
N ALA A 53 4.45 5.42 -9.43
CA ALA A 53 5.48 6.11 -8.65
C ALA A 53 6.63 6.64 -9.52
N VAL A 54 7.09 5.86 -10.51
CA VAL A 54 8.12 6.30 -11.47
C VAL A 54 7.62 7.45 -12.34
N ARG A 55 6.35 7.39 -12.77
CA ARG A 55 5.73 8.47 -13.56
C ARG A 55 5.58 9.76 -12.73
N ALA A 56 5.18 9.66 -11.47
CA ALA A 56 5.11 10.80 -10.56
C ALA A 56 6.49 11.43 -10.31
N ALA A 57 7.53 10.60 -10.14
CA ALA A 57 8.91 11.07 -10.04
C ALA A 57 9.36 11.80 -11.32
N LYS A 58 8.97 11.31 -12.50
CA LYS A 58 9.24 11.98 -13.78
C LYS A 58 8.54 13.34 -13.88
N ILE A 59 7.29 13.45 -13.43
CA ILE A 59 6.57 14.73 -13.38
C ILE A 59 7.30 15.72 -12.47
N ALA A 60 7.74 15.29 -11.28
CA ALA A 60 8.49 16.15 -10.36
C ALA A 60 9.80 16.63 -10.99
N LEU A 61 10.53 15.73 -11.66
CA LEU A 61 11.75 16.06 -12.39
C LEU A 61 11.51 17.11 -13.48
N ASP A 62 10.44 16.94 -14.28
CA ASP A 62 10.10 17.87 -15.37
C ASP A 62 9.71 19.26 -14.86
N ARG A 63 9.16 19.33 -13.63
CA ARG A 63 8.82 20.58 -12.94
C ARG A 63 9.99 21.18 -12.14
N GLY A 64 11.15 20.52 -12.12
CA GLY A 64 12.31 20.99 -11.34
C GLY A 64 12.15 20.85 -9.83
N ILE A 65 11.25 19.98 -9.36
CA ILE A 65 10.96 19.77 -7.94
C ILE A 65 11.92 18.72 -7.36
N GLY A 66 12.73 19.13 -6.38
CA GLY A 66 13.63 18.25 -5.63
C GLY A 66 13.05 17.79 -4.28
N GLY A 67 13.67 16.77 -3.68
CA GLY A 67 13.21 16.19 -2.41
C GLY A 67 12.01 15.26 -2.57
N PRO A 68 11.42 14.77 -1.47
CA PRO A 68 10.28 13.86 -1.53
C PRO A 68 9.03 14.56 -2.09
N VAL A 69 8.37 13.91 -3.05
CA VAL A 69 7.01 14.27 -3.51
C VAL A 69 6.04 13.70 -2.48
N LEU A 70 5.51 14.54 -1.59
CA LEU A 70 4.76 14.09 -0.41
C LEU A 70 3.47 13.39 -0.81
N SER A 71 2.74 13.95 -1.77
CA SER A 71 1.51 13.39 -2.36
C SER A 71 1.71 11.98 -2.94
N ALA A 72 2.72 11.80 -3.78
CA ALA A 72 3.03 10.51 -4.38
C ALA A 72 3.57 9.51 -3.35
N SER A 73 4.41 9.97 -2.41
CA SER A 73 4.98 9.11 -1.37
C SER A 73 3.90 8.58 -0.44
N SER A 74 2.96 9.43 0.00
CA SER A 74 1.88 9.03 0.91
C SER A 74 0.89 8.06 0.29
N TYR A 75 0.72 8.09 -1.03
CA TYR A 75 -0.20 7.18 -1.72
C TYR A 75 0.46 5.86 -2.15
N PHE A 76 1.73 5.88 -2.58
CA PHE A 76 2.38 4.68 -3.14
C PHE A 76 3.25 3.90 -2.14
N MET A 77 3.64 4.50 -1.01
CA MET A 77 4.61 3.90 -0.08
C MET A 77 3.99 3.63 1.29
N LYS A 78 4.35 2.50 1.89
CA LYS A 78 3.90 2.12 3.25
C LYS A 78 4.51 2.97 4.37
N SER A 79 5.59 3.70 4.08
CA SER A 79 6.32 4.50 5.07
C SER A 79 6.69 5.86 4.46
N PRO A 80 5.68 6.72 4.23
CA PRO A 80 5.92 8.03 3.67
C PRO A 80 6.57 8.98 4.69
N PRO A 81 7.22 10.06 4.24
CA PRO A 81 7.77 11.09 5.14
C PRO A 81 6.71 11.78 6.00
N VAL A 82 5.49 11.92 5.47
CA VAL A 82 4.33 12.49 6.16
C VAL A 82 3.16 11.54 5.94
N GLN A 83 2.44 11.21 7.01
CA GLN A 83 1.31 10.29 6.98
C GLN A 83 0.02 11.02 6.61
N TYR A 84 -0.76 10.40 5.74
CA TYR A 84 -2.09 10.84 5.31
C TYR A 84 -3.03 9.64 5.42
N SER A 85 -4.34 9.87 5.48
CA SER A 85 -5.27 8.79 5.16
C SER A 85 -5.17 8.43 3.67
N ASP A 86 -5.51 7.19 3.30
CA ASP A 86 -5.45 6.74 1.90
C ASP A 86 -6.31 7.62 0.98
N SER A 87 -7.45 8.12 1.47
CA SER A 87 -8.32 9.05 0.74
C SER A 87 -7.67 10.41 0.48
N GLU A 88 -7.03 10.99 1.50
CA GLU A 88 -6.32 12.27 1.35
C GLU A 88 -5.10 12.11 0.44
N ALA A 89 -4.38 11.00 0.56
CA ALA A 89 -3.24 10.69 -0.28
C ALA A 89 -3.63 10.53 -1.76
N TYR A 90 -4.77 9.86 -2.02
CA TYR A 90 -5.33 9.72 -3.37
C TYR A 90 -5.66 11.09 -3.98
N GLU A 91 -6.39 11.94 -3.25
CA GLU A 91 -6.73 13.28 -3.74
C GLU A 91 -5.49 14.14 -3.98
N ALA A 92 -4.49 14.04 -3.10
CA ALA A 92 -3.24 14.77 -3.21
C ALA A 92 -2.43 14.35 -4.44
N VAL A 93 -2.28 13.04 -4.70
CA VAL A 93 -1.51 12.58 -5.88
C VAL A 93 -2.20 12.96 -7.19
N GLU A 94 -3.53 12.93 -7.22
CA GLU A 94 -4.33 13.38 -8.36
C GLU A 94 -4.17 14.89 -8.60
N ALA A 95 -4.20 15.71 -7.54
CA ALA A 95 -3.93 17.14 -7.62
C ALA A 95 -2.49 17.44 -8.08
N PHE A 96 -1.52 16.66 -7.61
CA PHE A 96 -0.14 16.75 -8.06
C PHE A 96 -0.02 16.42 -9.56
N ILE A 97 -0.65 15.35 -10.04
CA ILE A 97 -0.65 14.98 -11.46
C ILE A 97 -1.23 16.10 -12.33
N ARG A 98 -2.36 16.70 -11.91
CA ARG A 98 -2.98 17.84 -12.61
C ARG A 98 -2.14 19.12 -12.58
N GLY A 99 -1.24 19.25 -11.61
CA GLY A 99 -0.41 20.45 -11.42
C GLY A 99 -1.08 21.50 -10.54
N ASP A 100 -2.11 21.12 -9.78
CA ASP A 100 -2.82 22.01 -8.85
C ASP A 100 -1.98 22.28 -7.58
N ILE A 101 -1.07 21.37 -7.24
CA ILE A 101 -0.14 21.47 -6.11
C ILE A 101 1.30 21.16 -6.52
N GLU A 102 2.24 21.68 -5.74
CA GLU A 102 3.67 21.51 -6.00
C GLU A 102 4.20 20.15 -5.52
N ARG A 103 3.78 19.63 -4.36
CA ARG A 103 4.30 18.38 -3.77
C ARG A 103 3.26 17.54 -3.09
#